data_AF-M1UJN1-F1
#
_entry.id   AF-M1UJN1-F1
#
_cell.length_a   1.000
_cell.length_b   1.000
_cell.length_c   1.000
_cell.angle_alpha   90.00
_cell.angle_beta   90.00
_cell.angle_gamma   90.00
#
_symmetry.space_group_name_H-M   'P 1'
#
loop_
_entity.id
_entity.type
_entity.pdbx_description
1 polymer ?
#
loop_
_entity_poly.entity_id
_entity_poly.type
_entity_poly.pdbx_seq_one_letter_code
_entity_poly.pdbx_strand_id
1 'polypeptide(L)'
;MSDILTTYWSSLFGTSAEAQALVGYLAEDVENAEGVIEVHKIFADLGLDGLSGNYTDTELDGYGDAFLVVAALAVLMAENKAQGAVQLAEVGGEAAAKEIRLHTEPKENTQINTALKYFALSPEDHAAAERFDEDELSEFADLNEQLRGQLD
;
A
#
# COMPACT_ATOMS: atom_id res chain seq x y z
N MET A 1 -12.76 -11.68 5.02
CA MET A 1 -11.56 -11.38 4.23
C MET A 1 -11.83 -11.75 2.78
N SER A 2 -11.72 -10.77 1.89
CA SER A 2 -11.92 -10.92 0.45
C SER A 2 -10.80 -11.72 -0.22
N ASP A 3 -10.98 -12.06 -1.50
CA ASP A 3 -9.92 -12.70 -2.31
C ASP A 3 -8.70 -11.78 -2.48
N ILE A 4 -8.90 -10.45 -2.59
CA ILE A 4 -7.81 -9.46 -2.69
C ILE A 4 -6.99 -9.46 -1.40
N LEU A 5 -7.64 -9.34 -0.24
CA LEU A 5 -6.93 -9.32 1.04
C LEU A 5 -6.29 -10.69 1.36
N THR A 6 -6.91 -11.79 0.95
CA THR A 6 -6.32 -13.12 1.12
C THR A 6 -5.07 -13.29 0.24
N THR A 7 -5.11 -12.80 -1.01
CA THR A 7 -4.02 -12.95 -1.98
C THR A 7 -2.84 -12.02 -1.70
N TYR A 8 -3.12 -10.74 -1.45
CA TYR A 8 -2.08 -9.71 -1.36
C TYR A 8 -1.81 -9.30 0.10
N TRP A 9 -2.85 -9.02 0.89
CA TRP A 9 -2.62 -8.51 2.25
C TRP A 9 -2.03 -9.58 3.18
N SER A 10 -2.58 -10.79 3.15
CA SER A 10 -2.14 -11.91 4.00
C SER A 10 -0.79 -12.50 3.58
N SER A 11 -0.23 -12.08 2.44
CA SER A 11 1.08 -12.48 1.94
C SER A 11 2.14 -11.42 2.29
N LEU A 12 2.93 -10.98 1.30
CA LEU A 12 4.11 -10.15 1.51
C LEU A 12 3.78 -8.65 1.71
N PHE A 13 2.55 -8.20 1.41
CA PHE A 13 2.20 -6.78 1.47
C PHE A 13 1.78 -6.31 2.87
N GLY A 14 1.00 -7.11 3.60
CA GLY A 14 0.42 -6.70 4.89
C GLY A 14 1.23 -7.12 6.12
N THR A 15 2.26 -7.93 5.94
CA THR A 15 3.09 -8.48 7.03
C THR A 15 4.24 -7.57 7.45
N SER A 16 4.52 -6.52 6.68
CA SER A 16 5.59 -5.55 6.95
C SER A 16 5.24 -4.57 8.06
N ALA A 17 6.26 -3.97 8.69
CA ALA A 17 6.05 -2.93 9.69
C ALA A 17 5.45 -1.66 9.06
N GLU A 18 5.82 -1.39 7.81
CA GLU A 18 5.33 -0.32 6.94
C GLU A 18 3.82 -0.42 6.74
N ALA A 19 3.30 -1.62 6.48
CA ALA A 19 1.87 -1.86 6.34
C ALA A 19 1.11 -1.62 7.66
N GLN A 20 1.68 -2.04 8.79
CA GLN A 20 1.09 -1.81 10.10
C GLN A 20 1.10 -0.32 10.48
N ALA A 21 2.18 0.40 10.17
CA ALA A 21 2.27 1.85 10.36
C ALA A 21 1.22 2.60 9.51
N LEU A 22 1.04 2.20 8.25
CA LEU A 22 -0.02 2.73 7.38
C LEU A 22 -1.42 2.48 7.96
N VAL A 23 -1.71 1.26 8.41
CA VAL A 23 -3.01 0.94 9.02
C VAL A 23 -3.24 1.76 10.29
N GLY A 24 -2.20 1.98 11.10
CA GLY A 24 -2.23 2.87 12.26
C GLY A 24 -2.60 4.30 11.89
N TYR A 25 -1.93 4.88 10.89
CA TYR A 25 -2.24 6.21 10.36
C TYR A 25 -3.70 6.32 9.90
N LEU A 26 -4.17 5.33 9.11
CA LEU A 26 -5.54 5.33 8.61
C LEU A 26 -6.55 5.27 9.75
N ALA A 27 -6.29 4.46 10.78
CA ALA A 27 -7.18 4.29 11.94
C ALA A 27 -7.33 5.57 12.79
N GLU A 28 -6.27 6.38 12.89
CA GLU A 28 -6.30 7.70 13.53
C GLU A 28 -7.10 8.70 12.70
N ASP A 29 -6.90 8.73 11.37
CA ASP A 29 -7.60 9.69 10.51
C ASP A 29 -9.11 9.41 10.42
N VAL A 30 -9.58 8.16 10.57
CA VAL A 30 -11.02 7.87 10.66
C VAL A 30 -11.70 8.56 11.85
N GLU A 31 -10.98 8.87 12.94
CA GLU A 31 -11.59 9.63 14.04
C GLU A 31 -11.91 11.07 13.66
N ASN A 32 -11.20 11.59 12.66
CA ASN A 32 -11.32 12.95 12.16
C ASN A 32 -12.12 13.03 10.84
N ALA A 33 -12.16 11.95 10.07
CA ALA A 33 -12.81 11.86 8.77
C ALA A 33 -14.15 11.10 8.84
N GLU A 34 -15.14 11.52 8.05
CA GLU A 34 -16.46 10.84 7.94
C GLU A 34 -16.37 9.51 7.15
N GLY A 35 -15.36 8.69 7.41
CA GLY A 35 -15.14 7.39 6.75
C GLY A 35 -14.61 7.46 5.32
N VAL A 36 -14.29 8.65 4.79
CA VAL A 36 -13.62 8.82 3.49
C VAL A 36 -12.23 9.40 3.73
N ILE A 37 -11.20 8.69 3.26
CA ILE A 37 -9.81 9.10 3.32
C ILE A 37 -9.35 9.48 1.92
N GLU A 38 -8.78 10.67 1.81
CA GLU A 38 -8.23 11.19 0.57
C GLU A 38 -6.80 10.70 0.39
N VAL A 39 -6.52 9.91 -0.64
CA VAL A 39 -5.18 9.34 -0.87
C VAL A 39 -4.14 10.44 -1.10
N HIS A 40 -4.53 11.57 -1.70
CA HIS A 40 -3.64 12.72 -1.87
C HIS A 40 -3.17 13.30 -0.52
N LYS A 41 -3.93 13.14 0.58
CA LYS A 41 -3.48 13.58 1.93
C LYS A 41 -2.42 12.65 2.48
N ILE A 42 -2.59 11.34 2.31
CA ILE A 42 -1.57 10.34 2.65
C ILE A 42 -0.26 10.69 1.93
N PHE A 43 -0.34 11.00 0.63
CA PHE A 43 0.82 11.37 -0.17
C PHE A 43 1.50 12.66 0.29
N ALA A 44 0.72 13.66 0.69
CA ALA A 44 1.24 14.92 1.19
C ALA A 44 1.89 14.76 2.58
N ASP A 45 1.21 14.07 3.49
CA ASP A 45 1.66 13.87 4.88
C ASP A 45 2.94 13.04 4.95
N LEU A 46 3.03 12.01 4.11
CA LEU A 46 4.20 11.13 4.04
C LEU A 46 5.28 11.65 3.08
N GLY A 47 5.03 12.75 2.36
CA GLY A 47 5.98 13.31 1.39
C GLY A 47 6.17 12.48 0.11
N LEU A 48 5.32 11.48 -0.14
CA LEU A 48 5.35 10.62 -1.34
C LEU A 48 5.17 11.42 -2.63
N ASP A 49 4.40 12.51 -2.58
CA ASP A 49 4.16 13.40 -3.72
C ASP A 49 5.44 13.95 -4.36
N GLY A 50 6.49 14.18 -3.55
CA GLY A 50 7.77 14.69 -4.02
C GLY A 50 8.59 13.67 -4.79
N LEU A 51 8.28 12.38 -4.65
CA LEU A 51 9.06 11.27 -5.17
C LEU A 51 8.60 10.81 -6.56
N SER A 52 7.40 11.25 -6.99
CA SER A 52 6.89 11.04 -8.36
C SER A 52 6.88 9.57 -8.81
N GLY A 53 6.56 8.65 -7.91
CA GLY A 53 6.53 7.20 -8.19
C GLY A 53 7.88 6.49 -8.12
N ASN A 54 8.98 7.20 -7.83
CA ASN A 54 10.29 6.58 -7.57
C ASN A 54 10.50 6.42 -6.06
N TYR A 55 10.23 5.22 -5.56
CA TYR A 55 10.36 4.86 -4.14
C TYR A 55 11.47 3.83 -3.90
N THR A 56 12.38 3.68 -4.85
CA THR A 56 13.35 2.57 -4.89
C THR A 56 14.29 2.54 -3.68
N ASP A 57 14.70 3.71 -3.17
CA ASP A 57 15.63 3.82 -2.05
C ASP A 57 15.25 5.05 -1.21
N THR A 58 14.09 5.00 -0.57
CA THR A 58 13.60 6.12 0.25
C THR A 58 12.97 5.61 1.52
N GLU A 59 13.45 6.14 2.64
CA GLU A 59 12.90 5.92 3.97
C GLU A 59 11.98 7.08 4.35
N LEU A 60 10.78 6.75 4.83
CA LEU A 60 9.79 7.67 5.35
C LEU A 60 9.91 7.74 6.86
N ASP A 61 10.05 8.96 7.40
CA ASP A 61 10.22 9.17 8.84
C ASP A 61 9.04 8.59 9.63
N GLY A 62 9.32 7.60 10.48
CA GLY A 62 8.31 6.90 11.28
C GLY A 62 7.50 5.83 10.55
N TYR A 63 7.70 5.62 9.24
CA TYR A 63 6.96 4.62 8.45
C TYR A 63 7.83 3.55 7.82
N GLY A 64 9.13 3.79 7.60
CA GLY A 64 10.05 2.82 6.99
C GLY A 64 10.15 2.98 5.47
N ASP A 65 10.36 1.88 4.75
CA ASP A 65 10.59 1.90 3.30
C ASP A 65 9.35 2.44 2.53
N ALA A 66 9.56 3.46 1.70
CA ALA A 66 8.50 4.14 0.97
C ALA A 66 7.79 3.23 -0.03
N PHE A 67 8.52 2.32 -0.68
CA PHE A 67 7.92 1.39 -1.62
C PHE A 67 7.00 0.41 -0.90
N LEU A 68 7.41 -0.16 0.23
CA LEU A 68 6.57 -1.08 1.01
C LEU A 68 5.31 -0.41 1.55
N VAL A 69 5.37 0.85 1.97
CA VAL A 69 4.17 1.64 2.33
C VAL A 69 3.23 1.78 1.13
N VAL A 70 3.78 2.14 -0.04
CA VAL A 70 3.00 2.31 -1.27
C VAL A 70 2.39 0.99 -1.76
N ALA A 71 3.12 -0.11 -1.66
CA ALA A 71 2.66 -1.44 -2.01
C ALA A 71 1.50 -1.88 -1.10
N ALA A 72 1.60 -1.65 0.22
CA ALA A 72 0.50 -1.90 1.15
C ALA A 72 -0.72 -1.04 0.82
N LEU A 73 -0.54 0.26 0.57
CA LEU A 73 -1.63 1.16 0.18
C LEU A 73 -2.31 0.72 -1.12
N ALA A 74 -1.56 0.22 -2.09
CA ALA A 74 -2.10 -0.33 -3.34
C ALA A 74 -3.07 -1.49 -3.11
N VAL A 75 -2.79 -2.38 -2.16
CA VAL A 75 -3.71 -3.47 -1.79
C VAL A 75 -5.02 -2.92 -1.22
N LEU A 76 -4.94 -1.93 -0.33
CA LEU A 76 -6.12 -1.29 0.25
C LEU A 76 -6.95 -0.57 -0.82
N MET A 77 -6.30 0.08 -1.79
CA MET A 77 -6.97 0.70 -2.92
C MET A 77 -7.67 -0.32 -3.82
N ALA A 78 -7.03 -1.45 -4.11
CA ALA A 78 -7.64 -2.53 -4.88
C ALA A 78 -8.87 -3.11 -4.15
N GLU A 79 -8.76 -3.33 -2.84
CA GLU A 79 -9.90 -3.79 -2.01
C GLU A 79 -11.03 -2.76 -2.03
N ASN A 80 -10.72 -1.48 -1.81
CA ASN A 80 -11.69 -0.40 -1.87
C ASN A 80 -12.38 -0.32 -3.25
N LYS A 81 -11.65 -0.51 -4.35
CA LYS A 81 -12.21 -0.52 -5.70
C LYS A 81 -13.16 -1.70 -5.92
N ALA A 82 -12.83 -2.88 -5.39
CA ALA A 82 -13.62 -4.09 -5.57
C ALA A 82 -14.85 -4.16 -4.65
N GLN A 83 -14.72 -3.75 -3.39
CA GLN A 83 -15.78 -3.86 -2.37
C GLN A 83 -16.50 -2.53 -2.09
N GLY A 84 -15.95 -1.41 -2.54
CA GLY A 84 -16.45 -0.06 -2.25
C GLY A 84 -15.99 0.52 -0.91
N ALA A 85 -15.26 -0.26 -0.11
CA ALA A 85 -14.68 0.13 1.18
C ALA A 85 -13.63 -0.90 1.64
N VAL A 86 -12.87 -0.55 2.68
CA VAL A 86 -11.91 -1.41 3.37
C VAL A 86 -12.33 -1.55 4.83
N GLN A 87 -12.34 -2.78 5.34
CA GLN A 87 -12.54 -3.04 6.76
C GLN A 87 -11.19 -3.07 7.49
N LEU A 88 -10.89 -2.04 8.29
CA LEU A 88 -9.59 -1.93 8.97
C LEU A 88 -9.30 -3.09 9.92
N ALA A 89 -10.34 -3.70 10.50
CA ALA A 89 -10.20 -4.88 11.35
C ALA A 89 -9.69 -6.13 10.61
N GLU A 90 -9.86 -6.21 9.28
CA GLU A 90 -9.34 -7.32 8.48
C GLU A 90 -7.86 -7.15 8.11
N VAL A 91 -7.30 -5.94 8.29
CA VAL A 91 -5.95 -5.58 7.88
C VAL A 91 -5.02 -5.22 9.06
N GLY A 92 -5.46 -5.47 10.30
CA GLY A 92 -4.63 -5.29 11.50
C GLY A 92 -4.98 -4.09 12.38
N GLY A 93 -6.06 -3.35 12.08
CA GLY A 93 -6.51 -2.24 12.92
C GLY A 93 -7.06 -2.71 14.27
N GLU A 94 -6.46 -2.25 15.37
CA GLU A 94 -6.83 -2.67 16.75
C GLU A 94 -8.14 -2.03 17.27
N ALA A 95 -8.63 -0.95 16.64
CA ALA A 95 -9.82 -0.24 17.08
C ALA A 95 -11.09 -0.64 16.31
N ALA A 96 -12.19 -0.82 17.06
CA ALA A 96 -13.55 -1.18 16.63
C ALA A 96 -13.84 -1.03 15.13
N ALA A 97 -13.98 -2.15 14.41
CA ALA A 97 -14.49 -2.30 13.03
C ALA A 97 -14.81 -0.97 12.31
N LYS A 98 -13.76 -0.26 11.88
CA LYS A 98 -13.89 0.97 11.11
C LYS A 98 -13.82 0.61 9.63
N GLU A 99 -14.92 0.86 8.94
CA GLU A 99 -14.99 0.84 7.49
C GLU A 99 -14.47 2.18 6.97
N ILE A 100 -13.53 2.15 6.01
CA ILE A 100 -13.05 3.34 5.32
C ILE A 100 -13.28 3.23 3.82
N ARG A 101 -13.42 4.37 3.16
CA ARG A 101 -13.38 4.48 1.71
C ARG A 101 -12.17 5.30 1.31
N LEU A 102 -11.45 4.82 0.31
CA LEU A 102 -10.33 5.53 -0.27
C LEU A 102 -10.79 6.28 -1.51
N HIS A 103 -10.59 7.59 -1.53
CA HIS A 103 -10.75 8.40 -2.72
C HIS A 103 -9.36 8.67 -3.33
N THR A 104 -9.18 8.21 -4.56
CA THR A 104 -7.90 8.26 -5.28
C THR A 104 -8.07 9.11 -6.53
N GLU A 105 -7.16 10.07 -6.75
CA GLU A 105 -7.13 10.82 -8.00
C GLU A 105 -6.19 10.15 -9.04
N PRO A 106 -6.29 10.53 -10.33
CA PRO A 106 -5.45 9.93 -11.37
C PRO A 106 -3.95 10.06 -11.12
N LYS A 107 -3.52 11.11 -10.41
CA LYS A 107 -2.11 11.38 -10.11
C LYS A 107 -1.55 10.31 -9.16
N GLU A 108 -2.21 10.03 -8.04
CA GLU A 108 -1.73 9.03 -7.07
C GLU A 108 -1.80 7.64 -7.71
N ASN A 109 -2.87 7.33 -8.44
CA ASN A 109 -2.97 6.07 -9.16
C ASN A 109 -1.81 5.86 -10.14
N THR A 110 -1.40 6.93 -10.86
CA THR A 110 -0.26 6.87 -11.78
C THR A 110 1.06 6.61 -11.05
N GLN A 111 1.30 7.28 -9.92
CA GLN A 111 2.52 7.09 -9.13
C GLN A 111 2.61 5.68 -8.55
N ILE A 112 1.50 5.15 -8.01
CA ILE A 112 1.44 3.80 -7.46
C ILE A 112 1.65 2.77 -8.57
N ASN A 113 0.95 2.89 -9.69
CA ASN A 113 1.15 1.98 -10.84
C ASN A 113 2.59 2.00 -11.36
N THR A 114 3.23 3.16 -11.35
CA THR A 114 4.65 3.29 -11.73
C THR A 114 5.56 2.56 -10.77
N ALA A 115 5.34 2.72 -9.46
CA ALA A 115 6.11 2.04 -8.42
C ALA A 115 5.98 0.52 -8.49
N LEU A 116 4.75 -0.01 -8.56
CA LEU A 116 4.50 -1.46 -8.68
C LEU A 116 5.18 -2.03 -9.93
N LYS A 117 5.11 -1.31 -11.05
CA LYS A 117 5.74 -1.72 -12.32
C LYS A 117 7.26 -1.73 -12.21
N TYR A 118 7.87 -0.72 -11.59
CA TYR A 118 9.33 -0.67 -11.45
C TYR A 118 9.84 -1.81 -10.56
N PHE A 119 9.16 -2.06 -9.44
CA PHE A 119 9.50 -3.20 -8.60
C PHE A 119 9.33 -4.53 -9.32
N ALA A 120 8.24 -4.73 -10.07
CA ALA A 120 8.03 -5.97 -10.82
C ALA A 120 9.07 -6.21 -11.91
N LEU A 121 9.68 -5.15 -12.47
CA LEU A 121 10.69 -5.25 -13.53
C LEU A 121 12.11 -5.45 -13.01
N SER A 122 12.43 -4.88 -11.86
CA SER A 122 13.78 -4.85 -11.31
C SER A 122 13.70 -4.79 -9.77
N PRO A 123 13.17 -5.83 -9.11
CA PRO A 123 12.97 -5.82 -7.67
C PRO A 123 14.29 -5.67 -6.90
N GLU A 124 15.40 -6.17 -7.46
CA GLU A 124 16.75 -6.09 -6.89
C GLU A 124 17.31 -4.66 -6.77
N ASP A 125 16.77 -3.71 -7.54
CA ASP A 125 17.20 -2.32 -7.47
C ASP A 125 16.62 -1.60 -6.24
N HIS A 126 15.58 -2.17 -5.62
CA HIS A 126 14.92 -1.57 -4.45
C HIS A 126 15.66 -1.90 -3.14
N ALA A 127 15.79 -0.90 -2.26
CA ALA A 127 16.35 -1.08 -0.92
C ALA A 127 15.63 -2.18 -0.12
N ALA A 128 14.31 -2.29 -0.30
CA ALA A 128 13.50 -3.35 0.30
C ALA A 128 13.93 -4.78 -0.09
N ALA A 129 14.64 -4.96 -1.22
CA ALA A 129 15.03 -6.29 -1.71
C ALA A 129 15.89 -7.06 -0.71
N GLU A 130 16.71 -6.38 0.09
CA GLU A 130 17.57 -7.01 1.11
C GLU A 130 16.77 -7.74 2.21
N ARG A 131 15.45 -7.55 2.27
CA ARG A 131 14.55 -8.13 3.28
C ARG A 131 13.95 -9.47 2.85
N PHE A 132 14.12 -9.85 1.58
CA PHE A 132 13.53 -11.05 1.00
C PHE A 132 14.63 -11.99 0.51
N ASP A 133 14.38 -13.29 0.59
CA ASP A 133 15.20 -14.24 -0.17
C ASP A 133 14.84 -14.21 -1.67
N GLU A 134 15.58 -14.96 -2.50
CA GLU A 134 15.39 -14.95 -3.96
C GLU A 134 13.99 -15.43 -4.38
N ASP A 135 13.44 -16.43 -3.68
CA ASP A 135 12.13 -16.99 -3.98
C ASP A 135 11.03 -15.99 -3.57
N GLU A 136 11.13 -15.43 -2.36
CA GLU A 136 10.21 -14.40 -1.85
C GLU A 136 10.25 -13.13 -2.70
N LEU A 137 11.43 -12.69 -3.13
CA LEU A 137 11.59 -11.49 -3.97
C LEU A 137 10.95 -11.69 -5.35
N SER A 138 11.14 -12.86 -5.95
CA SER A 138 10.51 -13.22 -7.22
C SER A 138 8.99 -13.30 -7.08
N GLU A 139 8.48 -13.93 -6.02
CA GLU A 139 7.04 -13.99 -5.75
C GLU A 139 6.47 -12.57 -5.54
N PHE A 140 7.17 -11.72 -4.81
CA PHE A 140 6.70 -10.37 -4.55
C PHE A 140 6.66 -9.54 -5.83
N ALA A 141 7.64 -9.66 -6.72
CA ALA A 141 7.64 -9.02 -8.03
C ALA A 141 6.43 -9.44 -8.87
N ASP A 142 6.14 -10.75 -8.93
CA ASP A 142 4.96 -11.30 -9.63
C ASP A 142 3.64 -10.79 -9.03
N LEU A 143 3.54 -10.71 -7.71
CA LEU A 143 2.35 -10.18 -7.04
C LEU A 143 2.17 -8.68 -7.28
N ASN A 144 3.26 -7.90 -7.37
CA ASN A 144 3.19 -6.47 -7.68
C ASN A 144 2.62 -6.21 -9.09
N GLU A 145 3.02 -7.01 -10.09
CA GLU A 145 2.44 -6.90 -11.44
C GLU A 145 0.96 -7.32 -11.47
N GLN A 146 0.58 -8.37 -10.73
CA GLN A 146 -0.82 -8.79 -10.61
C GLN A 146 -1.68 -7.74 -9.91
N LEU A 147 -1.19 -7.16 -8.82
CA LEU A 147 -1.85 -6.10 -8.07
C LEU A 147 -2.03 -4.84 -8.94
N ARG A 148 -1.02 -4.49 -9.74
CA ARG A 148 -1.11 -3.40 -10.72
C ARG A 148 -2.32 -3.55 -11.64
N GLY A 149 -2.57 -4.77 -12.12
CA GLY A 149 -3.75 -5.09 -12.94
C GLY A 149 -5.11 -4.97 -12.22
N GLN A 150 -5.14 -4.95 -10.88
CA GLN A 150 -6.37 -4.68 -10.12
C GLN A 150 -6.69 -3.18 -10.04
N LEU A 151 -5.68 -2.32 -10.21
CA LEU A 151 -5.82 -0.87 -10.11
C LEU A 151 -6.25 -0.21 -11.43
N ASP A 152 -6.00 -0.85 -12.58
CA ASP A 152 -6.50 -0.45 -13.91
C ASP A 152 -8.03 -0.51 -13.99
#